data_AF-A0A4R3XIG4-F1
#
_entry.id   AF-A0A4R3XIG4-F1
#
_cell.length_a   1.000
_cell.length_b   1.000
_cell.length_c   1.000
_cell.angle_alpha   90.00
_cell.angle_beta   90.00
_cell.angle_gamma   90.00
#
_symmetry.space_group_name_H-M   'P 1'
#
loop_
_entity.id
_entity.type
_entity.pdbx_description
1 polymer ?
#
loop_
_entity_poly.entity_id
_entity_poly.type
_entity_poly.pdbx_seq_one_letter_code
_entity_poly.pdbx_strand_id
1 'polypeptide(L)'
;MTTRSSESVWRSLWDAPHRPLFFLAGLWAFITPGVWLLPESLLPDRASWHQNELLFGMGGAAVGGYLLTALPAWAKRGPIPPPISKLVTTLWIAARVVAAFDVMPSPARALGGSIYFFSLALILGYYLLLAAALGRLWAVFATAALGTAAALSFSGGGSWVHLEEMTGNPFLFAMIIIIVGGRAVPAFTRHWVQQTGDMAFGWDWPWLSRAAILTVLGAAYLGTVNHNTVAGSLFVVAALLLSARTAGWCGYKAFRYPALLMLHIAWMWTPVALLLTGSSLLNPHWFPLKDAVHAVTMGAMGTMIMSIMMRTAMVRKGRQLVLSPVMAAAFSLICLSSLLRIFGASLAHGIVDPIISSAGCWMAGWALFLWSYLPALTGPVRRPVLSSGLRSDTDRE
;
A
#
# COMPACT_ATOMS: atom_id res chain seq x y z
N MET A 1 -9.73 -23.88 -28.14
CA MET A 1 -10.57 -23.10 -27.20
C MET A 1 -11.25 -24.09 -26.28
N THR A 2 -10.66 -24.41 -25.13
CA THR A 2 -11.28 -25.30 -24.14
C THR A 2 -12.20 -24.47 -23.26
N THR A 3 -13.47 -24.85 -23.21
CA THR A 3 -14.49 -24.31 -22.31
C THR A 3 -14.07 -24.57 -20.86
N ARG A 4 -13.37 -23.62 -20.24
CA ARG A 4 -13.15 -23.65 -18.79
C ARG A 4 -14.53 -23.56 -18.13
N SER A 5 -14.97 -24.62 -17.46
CA SER A 5 -16.19 -24.58 -16.65
C SER A 5 -16.08 -23.44 -15.63
N SER A 6 -17.17 -22.72 -15.41
CA SER A 6 -17.24 -21.63 -14.42
C SER A 6 -16.78 -22.10 -13.02
N GLU A 7 -17.02 -23.36 -12.68
CA GLU A 7 -16.51 -23.99 -11.44
C GLU A 7 -14.98 -23.91 -11.29
N SER A 8 -14.21 -24.00 -12.39
CA SER A 8 -12.74 -23.94 -12.35
C SER A 8 -12.22 -22.53 -12.00
N VAL A 9 -12.94 -21.49 -12.41
CA VAL A 9 -12.60 -20.09 -12.14
C VAL A 9 -12.84 -19.76 -10.66
N TRP A 10 -13.99 -20.17 -10.12
CA TRP A 10 -14.35 -19.93 -8.73
C TRP A 10 -13.46 -20.68 -7.74
N ARG A 11 -13.05 -21.92 -8.04
CA ARG A 11 -12.08 -22.64 -7.22
C ARG A 11 -10.71 -21.95 -7.24
N SER A 12 -10.26 -21.54 -8.42
CA SER A 12 -8.97 -20.87 -8.63
C SER A 12 -8.85 -19.54 -7.87
N LEU A 13 -9.94 -18.78 -7.70
CA LEU A 13 -9.89 -17.48 -7.02
C LEU A 13 -9.36 -17.60 -5.58
N TRP A 14 -9.77 -18.65 -4.86
CA TRP A 14 -9.48 -18.81 -3.43
C TRP A 14 -8.11 -19.43 -3.14
N ASP A 15 -7.45 -20.02 -4.15
CA ASP A 15 -6.16 -20.69 -4.02
C ASP A 15 -5.01 -19.79 -3.55
N ALA A 16 -5.15 -18.47 -3.72
CA ALA A 16 -4.16 -17.52 -3.24
C ALA A 16 -4.81 -16.22 -2.75
N PRO A 17 -4.51 -15.77 -1.52
CA PRO A 17 -5.13 -14.58 -0.92
C PRO A 17 -4.99 -13.30 -1.76
N HIS A 18 -3.86 -13.11 -2.46
CA HIS A 18 -3.67 -11.95 -3.32
C HIS A 18 -4.67 -11.87 -4.48
N ARG A 19 -5.25 -12.97 -4.95
CA ARG A 19 -6.15 -12.95 -6.11
C ARG A 19 -7.39 -12.09 -5.84
N PRO A 20 -8.26 -12.43 -4.88
CA PRO A 20 -9.43 -11.61 -4.59
C PRO A 20 -9.03 -10.27 -3.95
N LEU A 21 -8.09 -10.27 -2.99
CA LEU A 21 -7.80 -9.07 -2.21
C LEU A 21 -7.11 -7.97 -3.04
N PHE A 22 -6.15 -8.30 -3.92
CA PHE A 22 -5.54 -7.27 -4.77
C PHE A 22 -6.49 -6.79 -5.86
N PHE A 23 -7.35 -7.66 -6.38
CA PHE A 23 -8.39 -7.24 -7.31
C PHE A 23 -9.37 -6.27 -6.65
N LEU A 24 -9.86 -6.61 -5.45
CA LEU A 24 -10.74 -5.73 -4.68
C LEU A 24 -10.05 -4.42 -4.30
N ALA A 25 -8.76 -4.46 -3.92
CA ALA A 25 -7.99 -3.24 -3.67
C ALA A 25 -7.95 -2.32 -4.91
N GLY A 26 -7.68 -2.88 -6.10
CA GLY A 26 -7.67 -2.11 -7.35
C GLY A 26 -9.05 -1.62 -7.76
N LEU A 27 -10.10 -2.42 -7.54
CA LEU A 27 -11.48 -2.05 -7.82
C LEU A 27 -11.94 -0.90 -6.93
N TRP A 28 -11.60 -0.96 -5.64
CA TRP A 28 -11.91 0.11 -4.70
C TRP A 28 -11.14 1.39 -5.02
N ALA A 29 -9.86 1.27 -5.36
CA ALA A 29 -9.06 2.40 -5.83
C ALA A 29 -9.64 3.04 -7.10
N PHE A 30 -10.24 2.27 -8.00
CA PHE A 30 -10.92 2.77 -9.18
C PHE A 30 -12.24 3.49 -8.86
N ILE A 31 -13.08 2.91 -8.01
CA ILE A 31 -14.45 3.41 -7.76
C ILE A 31 -14.46 4.61 -6.81
N THR A 32 -13.72 4.56 -5.70
CA THR A 32 -13.83 5.51 -4.59
C THR A 32 -13.57 6.97 -4.99
N PRO A 33 -12.61 7.32 -5.87
CA PRO A 33 -12.44 8.71 -6.32
C PRO A 33 -13.56 9.22 -7.24
N GLY A 34 -14.45 8.34 -7.72
CA GLY A 34 -15.61 8.73 -8.53
C GLY A 34 -16.54 9.72 -7.83
N VAL A 35 -16.51 9.80 -6.49
CA VAL A 35 -17.28 10.80 -5.72
C VAL A 35 -16.90 12.25 -6.04
N TRP A 36 -15.69 12.48 -6.55
CA TRP A 36 -15.26 13.80 -7.00
C TRP A 36 -15.86 14.20 -8.35
N LEU A 37 -16.42 13.24 -9.09
CA LEU A 37 -17.15 13.46 -10.35
C LEU A 37 -18.65 13.67 -10.12
N LEU A 38 -19.14 13.42 -8.90
CA LEU A 38 -20.54 13.58 -8.53
C LEU A 38 -20.79 14.97 -7.95
N PRO A 39 -22.01 15.53 -8.14
CA PRO A 39 -22.45 16.73 -7.43
C PRO A 39 -22.37 16.55 -5.92
N GLU A 40 -21.94 17.58 -5.20
CA GLU A 40 -21.78 17.56 -3.74
C GLU A 40 -23.10 17.26 -3.00
N SER A 41 -24.24 17.64 -3.56
CA SER A 41 -25.57 17.39 -2.99
C SER A 41 -25.93 15.91 -2.86
N LEU A 42 -25.28 15.00 -3.60
CA LEU A 42 -25.57 13.57 -3.56
C LEU A 42 -24.82 12.85 -2.43
N LEU A 43 -23.66 13.38 -2.02
CA LEU A 43 -22.78 12.78 -1.02
C LEU A 43 -22.23 13.89 -0.10
N PRO A 44 -23.04 14.36 0.86
CA PRO A 44 -22.54 15.18 1.96
C PRO A 44 -21.37 14.47 2.64
N ASP A 45 -20.32 15.21 3.00
CA ASP A 45 -19.09 14.68 3.62
C ASP A 45 -18.34 13.60 2.78
N ARG A 46 -18.40 13.74 1.44
CA ARG A 46 -17.67 12.87 0.50
C ARG A 46 -16.17 12.74 0.81
N ALA A 47 -15.55 13.74 1.44
CA ALA A 47 -14.13 13.73 1.78
C ALA A 47 -13.80 12.69 2.87
N SER A 48 -14.57 12.66 3.96
CA SER A 48 -14.35 11.69 5.05
C SER A 48 -14.66 10.27 4.60
N TRP A 49 -15.74 10.08 3.83
CA TRP A 49 -16.04 8.80 3.20
C TRP A 49 -14.92 8.33 2.27
N HIS A 50 -14.46 9.21 1.37
CA HIS A 50 -13.38 8.93 0.43
C HIS A 50 -12.09 8.52 1.15
N GLN A 51 -11.73 9.25 2.22
CA GLN A 51 -10.57 8.94 3.04
C GLN A 51 -10.70 7.56 3.71
N ASN A 52 -11.85 7.26 4.32
CA ASN A 52 -12.08 5.95 4.95
C ASN A 52 -11.94 4.81 3.94
N GLU A 53 -12.55 4.97 2.77
CA GLU A 53 -12.59 3.93 1.76
C GLU A 53 -11.24 3.70 1.08
N LEU A 54 -10.45 4.74 0.82
CA LEU A 54 -9.09 4.54 0.28
C LEU A 54 -8.12 3.97 1.32
N LEU A 55 -8.21 4.39 2.59
CA LEU A 55 -7.32 3.88 3.64
C LEU A 55 -7.69 2.43 4.02
N PHE A 56 -8.92 2.20 4.48
CA PHE A 56 -9.32 0.91 5.03
C PHE A 56 -9.85 -0.05 3.96
N GLY A 57 -10.43 0.46 2.88
CA GLY A 57 -10.95 -0.36 1.78
C GLY A 57 -9.82 -0.78 0.86
N MET A 58 -9.30 0.15 0.06
CA MET A 58 -8.18 -0.11 -0.86
C MET A 58 -6.92 -0.54 -0.10
N GLY A 59 -6.43 0.31 0.83
CA GLY A 59 -5.20 0.05 1.57
C GLY A 59 -5.30 -1.22 2.41
N GLY A 60 -6.43 -1.45 3.08
CA GLY A 60 -6.69 -2.65 3.87
C GLY A 60 -6.67 -3.94 3.04
N ALA A 61 -7.35 -3.96 1.89
CA ALA A 61 -7.33 -5.11 0.99
C ALA A 61 -5.92 -5.41 0.46
N ALA A 62 -5.16 -4.36 0.09
CA ALA A 62 -3.77 -4.51 -0.34
C ALA A 62 -2.88 -5.09 0.77
N VAL A 63 -3.00 -4.59 2.01
CA VAL A 63 -2.24 -5.10 3.16
C VAL A 63 -2.60 -6.57 3.42
N GLY A 64 -3.88 -6.91 3.49
CA GLY A 64 -4.31 -8.30 3.71
C GLY A 64 -3.83 -9.25 2.62
N GLY A 65 -3.95 -8.84 1.35
CA GLY A 65 -3.49 -9.62 0.21
C GLY A 65 -1.97 -9.86 0.24
N TYR A 66 -1.19 -8.85 0.62
CA TYR A 66 0.26 -8.95 0.73
C TYR A 66 0.66 -9.86 1.90
N LEU A 67 0.14 -9.59 3.10
CA LEU A 67 0.53 -10.29 4.33
C LEU A 67 0.18 -11.78 4.26
N LEU A 68 -1.02 -12.13 3.81
CA LEU A 68 -1.42 -13.55 3.68
C LEU A 68 -0.68 -14.25 2.53
N THR A 69 -0.27 -13.53 1.48
CA THR A 69 0.55 -14.12 0.40
C THR A 69 2.01 -14.32 0.82
N ALA A 70 2.54 -13.45 1.69
CA ALA A 70 3.90 -13.56 2.22
C ALA A 70 4.00 -14.56 3.38
N LEU A 71 2.91 -14.77 4.13
CA LEU A 71 2.85 -15.60 5.33
C LEU A 71 3.41 -17.03 5.14
N PRO A 72 3.07 -17.80 4.07
CA PRO A 72 3.63 -19.14 3.87
C PRO A 72 5.16 -19.17 3.83
N ALA A 73 5.78 -18.15 3.22
CA ALA A 73 7.24 -18.04 3.16
C ALA A 73 7.86 -17.71 4.52
N TRP A 74 7.17 -16.92 5.35
CA TRP A 74 7.64 -16.59 6.71
C TRP A 74 7.46 -17.74 7.69
N ALA A 75 6.31 -18.41 7.62
CA ALA A 75 5.97 -19.54 8.48
C ALA A 75 6.62 -20.85 8.02
N LYS A 76 7.29 -20.86 6.85
CA LYS A 76 7.85 -22.06 6.20
C LYS A 76 6.81 -23.19 6.09
N ARG A 77 5.59 -22.82 5.74
CA ARG A 77 4.44 -23.73 5.65
C ARG A 77 3.86 -23.75 4.25
N GLY A 78 2.96 -24.72 4.05
CA GLY A 78 2.15 -24.78 2.84
C GLY A 78 1.31 -23.51 2.61
N PRO A 79 0.65 -23.43 1.45
CA PRO A 79 -0.17 -22.28 1.07
C PRO A 79 -1.28 -22.03 2.07
N ILE A 80 -1.77 -20.79 2.14
CA ILE A 80 -2.95 -20.47 2.92
C ILE A 80 -4.15 -21.26 2.36
N PRO A 81 -4.87 -22.02 3.21
CA PRO A 81 -6.07 -22.75 2.79
C PRO A 81 -7.10 -21.84 2.12
N PRO A 82 -7.76 -22.28 1.03
CA PRO A 82 -8.82 -21.52 0.36
C PRO A 82 -9.95 -21.00 1.28
N PRO A 83 -10.41 -21.76 2.32
CA PRO A 83 -11.40 -21.24 3.26
C PRO A 83 -10.97 -19.99 4.01
N ILE A 84 -9.68 -19.85 4.34
CA ILE A 84 -9.15 -18.64 5.00
C ILE A 84 -9.20 -17.46 4.03
N SER A 85 -8.77 -17.64 2.77
CA SER A 85 -8.86 -16.62 1.73
C SER A 85 -10.31 -16.15 1.53
N LYS A 86 -11.27 -17.08 1.52
CA LYS A 86 -12.70 -16.79 1.40
C LYS A 86 -13.20 -15.99 2.60
N LEU A 87 -12.91 -16.45 3.82
CA LEU A 87 -13.33 -15.79 5.07
C LEU A 87 -12.87 -14.34 5.12
N VAL A 88 -11.57 -14.07 4.94
CA VAL A 88 -11.04 -12.70 5.03
C VAL A 88 -11.57 -11.79 3.93
N THR A 89 -11.82 -12.33 2.74
CA THR A 89 -12.42 -11.58 1.63
C THR A 89 -13.87 -11.22 1.96
N THR A 90 -14.66 -12.17 2.48
CA THR A 90 -16.03 -11.91 2.90
C THR A 90 -16.08 -10.88 4.03
N LEU A 91 -15.19 -10.99 5.03
CA LEU A 91 -15.10 -10.01 6.11
C LEU A 91 -14.74 -8.61 5.60
N TRP A 92 -13.85 -8.51 4.61
CA TRP A 92 -13.54 -7.23 3.97
C TRP A 92 -14.77 -6.63 3.27
N ILE A 93 -15.49 -7.44 2.48
CA ILE A 93 -16.72 -7.00 1.79
C ILE A 93 -17.76 -6.55 2.82
N ALA A 94 -17.97 -7.34 3.89
CA ALA A 94 -18.89 -6.99 4.96
C ALA A 94 -18.50 -5.66 5.63
N ALA A 95 -17.21 -5.43 5.88
CA ALA A 95 -16.72 -4.16 6.43
C ALA A 95 -17.02 -2.97 5.51
N ARG A 96 -16.93 -3.15 4.18
CA ARG A 96 -17.29 -2.10 3.20
C ARG A 96 -18.80 -1.82 3.18
N VAL A 97 -19.61 -2.87 3.25
CA VAL A 97 -21.08 -2.73 3.32
C VAL A 97 -21.47 -1.97 4.60
N VAL A 98 -20.91 -2.33 5.75
CA VAL A 98 -21.17 -1.64 7.01
C VAL A 98 -20.73 -0.17 6.95
N ALA A 99 -19.61 0.13 6.31
CA ALA A 99 -19.12 1.51 6.13
C ALA A 99 -20.00 2.34 5.18
N ALA A 100 -20.63 1.70 4.19
CA ALA A 100 -21.46 2.38 3.19
C ALA A 100 -22.85 2.79 3.68
N PHE A 101 -23.36 2.18 4.76
CA PHE A 101 -24.71 2.45 5.27
C PHE A 101 -24.67 3.06 6.67
N ASP A 102 -25.10 4.32 6.79
CA ASP A 102 -25.18 5.07 8.06
C ASP A 102 -26.38 4.69 8.94
N VAL A 103 -27.07 3.58 8.63
CA VAL A 103 -28.27 3.14 9.36
C VAL A 103 -27.97 2.35 10.63
N MET A 104 -26.70 2.04 10.89
CA MET A 104 -26.28 1.17 12.00
C MET A 104 -25.74 1.99 13.19
N PRO A 105 -26.00 1.57 14.45
CA PRO A 105 -25.42 2.21 15.63
C PRO A 105 -23.89 2.24 15.59
N SER A 106 -23.26 3.28 16.16
CA SER A 106 -21.82 3.49 16.13
C SER A 106 -20.98 2.28 16.61
N PRO A 107 -21.35 1.56 17.70
CA PRO A 107 -20.62 0.35 18.09
C PRO A 107 -20.66 -0.77 17.05
N ALA A 108 -21.80 -0.96 16.37
CA ALA A 108 -21.93 -1.96 15.32
C ALA A 108 -21.06 -1.61 14.10
N ARG A 109 -20.98 -0.31 13.75
CA ARG A 109 -20.10 0.18 12.69
C ARG A 109 -18.62 0.06 13.05
N ALA A 110 -18.25 0.41 14.28
CA ALA A 110 -16.88 0.26 14.78
C ALA A 110 -16.43 -1.22 14.74
N LEU A 111 -17.29 -2.14 15.16
CA LEU A 111 -17.04 -3.58 15.06
C LEU A 111 -16.94 -4.02 13.59
N GLY A 112 -17.93 -3.68 12.76
CA GLY A 112 -17.98 -4.09 11.35
C GLY A 112 -16.80 -3.55 10.53
N GLY A 113 -16.37 -2.32 10.79
CA GLY A 113 -15.21 -1.70 10.13
C GLY A 113 -13.86 -2.28 10.54
N SER A 114 -13.76 -2.84 11.77
CA SER A 114 -12.49 -3.32 12.34
C SER A 114 -12.32 -4.84 12.33
N ILE A 115 -13.41 -5.62 12.25
CA ILE A 115 -13.39 -7.09 12.38
C ILE A 115 -12.49 -7.77 11.34
N TYR A 116 -12.43 -7.23 10.12
CA TYR A 116 -11.52 -7.71 9.08
C TYR A 116 -10.05 -7.67 9.54
N PHE A 117 -9.62 -6.53 10.08
CA PHE A 117 -8.23 -6.30 10.49
C PHE A 117 -7.85 -7.12 11.72
N PHE A 118 -8.75 -7.21 12.71
CA PHE A 118 -8.49 -8.06 13.88
C PHE A 118 -8.46 -9.55 13.51
N SER A 119 -9.30 -9.99 12.59
CA SER A 119 -9.24 -11.36 12.06
C SER A 119 -7.93 -11.64 11.34
N LEU A 120 -7.43 -10.70 10.51
CA LEU A 120 -6.10 -10.79 9.92
C LEU A 120 -5.01 -10.90 10.99
N ALA A 121 -5.06 -10.06 12.02
CA ALA A 121 -4.08 -10.07 13.11
C ALA A 121 -4.05 -11.43 13.83
N LEU A 122 -5.22 -12.02 14.11
CA LEU A 122 -5.33 -13.34 14.73
C LEU A 122 -4.77 -14.46 13.84
N ILE A 123 -5.12 -14.47 12.54
CA ILE A 123 -4.60 -15.45 11.58
C ILE A 123 -3.08 -15.34 11.48
N LEU A 124 -2.55 -14.13 11.30
CA LEU A 124 -1.10 -13.88 11.23
C LEU A 124 -0.41 -14.32 12.52
N GLY A 125 -0.95 -13.95 13.68
CA GLY A 125 -0.42 -14.31 14.99
C GLY A 125 -0.35 -15.82 15.17
N TYR A 126 -1.44 -16.53 14.88
CA TYR A 126 -1.50 -17.99 14.95
C TYR A 126 -0.39 -18.66 14.12
N TYR A 127 -0.27 -18.33 12.84
CA TYR A 127 0.73 -18.96 11.96
C TYR A 127 2.17 -18.56 12.30
N LEU A 128 2.40 -17.31 12.71
CA LEU A 128 3.75 -16.84 13.05
C LEU A 128 4.24 -17.39 14.37
N LEU A 129 3.37 -17.49 15.39
CA LEU A 129 3.73 -18.08 16.69
C LEU A 129 3.99 -19.58 16.55
N LEU A 130 3.15 -20.31 15.82
CA LEU A 130 3.37 -21.74 15.55
C LEU A 130 4.66 -22.03 14.77
N ALA A 131 5.13 -21.07 13.96
CA ALA A 131 6.37 -21.20 13.20
C ALA A 131 7.59 -20.55 13.90
N ALA A 132 7.42 -20.05 15.13
CA ALA A 132 8.42 -19.27 15.87
C ALA A 132 9.03 -18.10 15.05
N ALA A 133 8.24 -17.53 14.13
CA ALA A 133 8.67 -16.45 13.23
C ALA A 133 8.51 -15.07 13.88
N LEU A 134 9.02 -14.90 15.10
CA LEU A 134 8.77 -13.73 15.97
C LEU A 134 9.21 -12.40 15.34
N GLY A 135 10.26 -12.40 14.52
CA GLY A 135 10.71 -11.22 13.77
C GLY A 135 9.73 -10.70 12.71
N ARG A 136 8.57 -11.36 12.55
CA ARG A 136 7.47 -10.96 11.65
C ARG A 136 6.21 -10.51 12.40
N LEU A 137 6.23 -10.48 13.73
CA LEU A 137 5.09 -10.03 14.55
C LEU A 137 4.70 -8.57 14.31
N TRP A 138 5.58 -7.75 13.74
CA TRP A 138 5.23 -6.40 13.26
C TRP A 138 3.98 -6.42 12.36
N ALA A 139 3.75 -7.49 11.58
CA ALA A 139 2.58 -7.62 10.73
C ALA A 139 1.29 -7.72 11.55
N VAL A 140 1.32 -8.44 12.68
CA VAL A 140 0.20 -8.57 13.62
C VAL A 140 -0.12 -7.21 14.23
N PHE A 141 0.90 -6.52 14.76
CA PHE A 141 0.74 -5.19 15.35
C PHE A 141 0.26 -4.15 14.33
N ALA A 142 0.77 -4.19 13.10
CA ALA A 142 0.32 -3.30 12.02
C ALA A 142 -1.16 -3.53 11.68
N THR A 143 -1.59 -4.80 11.53
CA THR A 143 -3.01 -5.10 11.28
C THR A 143 -3.90 -4.75 12.46
N ALA A 144 -3.46 -4.99 13.70
CA ALA A 144 -4.22 -4.60 14.89
C ALA A 144 -4.37 -3.07 14.97
N ALA A 145 -3.30 -2.31 14.70
CA ALA A 145 -3.35 -0.85 14.66
C ALA A 145 -4.32 -0.33 13.58
N LEU A 146 -4.35 -0.95 12.39
CA LEU A 146 -5.33 -0.63 11.36
C LEU A 146 -6.77 -0.94 11.81
N GLY A 147 -7.00 -2.05 12.52
CA GLY A 147 -8.31 -2.38 13.08
C GLY A 147 -8.76 -1.37 14.13
N THR A 148 -7.86 -0.97 15.02
CA THR A 148 -8.10 0.06 16.02
C THR A 148 -8.37 1.43 15.39
N ALA A 149 -7.64 1.82 14.34
CA ALA A 149 -7.90 3.06 13.60
C ALA A 149 -9.24 3.02 12.84
N ALA A 150 -9.59 1.86 12.26
CA ALA A 150 -10.86 1.66 11.57
C ALA A 150 -12.05 1.76 12.54
N ALA A 151 -11.96 1.10 13.71
CA ALA A 151 -13.01 1.15 14.73
C ALA A 151 -13.31 2.59 15.16
N LEU A 152 -12.27 3.39 15.33
CA LEU A 152 -12.41 4.72 15.92
C LEU A 152 -12.89 5.76 14.91
N SER A 153 -12.64 5.50 13.62
CA SER A 153 -13.23 6.30 12.54
C SER A 153 -14.77 6.28 12.58
N PHE A 154 -15.39 5.32 13.28
CA PHE A 154 -16.84 5.22 13.46
C PHE A 154 -17.33 5.56 14.87
N SER A 155 -16.45 5.77 15.86
CA SER A 155 -16.83 5.93 17.27
C SER A 155 -17.00 7.40 17.71
N GLY A 156 -17.03 8.35 16.78
CA GLY A 156 -17.12 9.80 17.06
C GLY A 156 -15.83 10.42 17.59
N GLY A 157 -14.83 9.61 17.97
CA GLY A 157 -13.50 10.05 18.41
C GLY A 157 -12.50 10.29 17.28
N GLY A 158 -12.88 10.07 16.01
CA GLY A 158 -12.03 10.30 14.85
C GLY A 158 -10.83 9.34 14.79
N SER A 159 -9.64 9.82 15.18
CA SER A 159 -8.37 9.08 15.15
C SER A 159 -7.63 9.22 16.47
N TRP A 160 -6.77 8.26 16.83
CA TRP A 160 -5.88 8.41 17.99
C TRP A 160 -4.77 9.45 17.73
N VAL A 161 -4.59 9.83 16.47
CA VAL A 161 -3.55 10.75 16.01
C VAL A 161 -4.20 11.83 15.17
N HIS A 162 -3.95 13.07 15.53
CA HIS A 162 -4.38 14.24 14.78
C HIS A 162 -3.15 15.07 14.38
N LEU A 163 -3.16 15.59 13.16
CA LEU A 163 -2.19 16.54 12.65
C LEU A 163 -3.00 17.72 12.14
N GLU A 164 -3.16 18.73 12.99
CA GLU A 164 -4.16 19.78 12.82
C GLU A 164 -5.55 19.14 12.62
N GLU A 165 -6.24 19.45 11.51
CA GLU A 165 -7.57 18.91 11.19
C GLU A 165 -7.51 17.51 10.55
N MET A 166 -6.32 16.95 10.30
CA MET A 166 -6.14 15.69 9.57
C MET A 166 -5.93 14.50 10.51
N THR A 167 -6.45 13.32 10.14
CA THR A 167 -6.15 12.08 10.87
C THR A 167 -4.74 11.57 10.57
N GLY A 168 -4.09 10.95 11.56
CA GLY A 168 -2.77 10.33 11.41
C GLY A 168 -2.77 8.96 10.72
N ASN A 169 -3.94 8.48 10.29
CA ASN A 169 -4.11 7.16 9.67
C ASN A 169 -3.19 6.93 8.43
N PRO A 170 -2.92 7.92 7.55
CA PRO A 170 -1.96 7.76 6.45
C PRO A 170 -0.55 7.37 6.90
N PHE A 171 -0.11 7.79 8.09
CA PHE A 171 1.23 7.49 8.59
C PHE A 171 1.37 6.05 9.10
N LEU A 172 0.27 5.38 9.46
CA LEU A 172 0.27 3.93 9.68
C LEU A 172 0.69 3.20 8.40
N PHE A 173 0.15 3.61 7.25
CA PHE A 173 0.55 3.06 5.95
C PHE A 173 1.97 3.45 5.58
N ALA A 174 2.40 4.69 5.84
CA ALA A 174 3.80 5.08 5.65
C ALA A 174 4.77 4.16 6.42
N MET A 175 4.47 3.84 7.69
CA MET A 175 5.28 2.90 8.47
C MET A 175 5.26 1.48 7.89
N ILE A 176 4.11 0.98 7.46
CA ILE A 176 4.01 -0.33 6.78
C ILE A 176 4.88 -0.32 5.52
N ILE A 177 4.86 0.75 4.72
CA ILE A 177 5.68 0.92 3.53
C ILE A 177 7.17 0.96 3.89
N ILE A 178 7.57 1.69 4.94
CA ILE A 178 8.96 1.72 5.41
C ILE A 178 9.44 0.31 5.79
N ILE A 179 8.60 -0.49 6.48
CA ILE A 179 8.93 -1.86 6.87
C ILE A 179 8.99 -2.80 5.65
N VAL A 180 7.97 -2.77 4.79
CA VAL A 180 7.84 -3.68 3.64
C VAL A 180 8.80 -3.28 2.52
N GLY A 181 8.70 -2.05 2.03
CA GLY A 181 9.54 -1.49 0.99
C GLY A 181 11.02 -1.46 1.40
N GLY A 182 11.31 -1.10 2.65
CA GLY A 182 12.68 -1.05 3.17
C GLY A 182 13.33 -2.43 3.31
N ARG A 183 12.57 -3.51 3.12
CA ARG A 183 13.11 -4.88 3.02
C ARG A 183 13.08 -5.37 1.58
N ALA A 184 11.99 -5.12 0.88
CA ALA A 184 11.77 -5.60 -0.49
C ALA A 184 12.71 -4.94 -1.49
N VAL A 185 12.78 -3.61 -1.52
CA VAL A 185 13.56 -2.85 -2.51
C VAL A 185 15.06 -3.16 -2.44
N PRO A 186 15.75 -3.08 -1.29
CA PRO A 186 17.17 -3.44 -1.23
C PRO A 186 17.40 -4.93 -1.50
N ALA A 187 16.52 -5.84 -1.07
CA ALA A 187 16.67 -7.26 -1.35
C ALA A 187 16.55 -7.60 -2.84
N PHE A 188 15.56 -7.03 -3.55
CA PHE A 188 15.44 -7.20 -5.00
C PHE A 188 16.60 -6.55 -5.75
N THR A 189 17.11 -5.41 -5.26
CA THR A 189 18.23 -4.71 -5.89
C THR A 189 19.53 -5.46 -5.72
N ARG A 190 19.83 -5.94 -4.51
CA ARG A 190 20.99 -6.79 -4.24
C ARG A 190 20.98 -8.04 -5.11
N HIS A 191 19.83 -8.72 -5.19
CA HIS A 191 19.67 -9.91 -6.02
C HIS A 191 19.88 -9.61 -7.51
N TRP A 192 19.39 -8.48 -8.02
CA TRP A 192 19.62 -8.05 -9.40
C TRP A 192 21.10 -7.76 -9.67
N VAL A 193 21.76 -7.00 -8.81
CA VAL A 193 23.16 -6.60 -8.93
C VAL A 193 24.09 -7.83 -8.91
N GLN A 194 23.88 -8.74 -7.96
CA GLN A 194 24.60 -10.03 -7.88
C GLN A 194 24.42 -10.87 -9.16
N GLN A 195 23.23 -10.86 -9.75
CA GLN A 195 22.95 -11.60 -10.99
C GLN A 195 23.63 -11.02 -12.22
N THR A 196 23.89 -9.71 -12.23
CA THR A 196 24.59 -9.04 -13.33
C THR A 196 26.12 -9.13 -13.23
N GLY A 197 26.65 -9.90 -12.26
CA GLY A 197 28.10 -10.04 -12.02
C GLY A 197 28.73 -8.80 -11.37
N ASP A 198 27.90 -7.85 -10.95
CA ASP A 198 28.34 -6.61 -10.33
C ASP A 198 28.28 -6.80 -8.81
N MET A 199 29.43 -6.71 -8.14
CA MET A 199 29.52 -6.90 -6.69
C MET A 199 29.36 -5.57 -5.91
N ALA A 200 29.24 -4.44 -6.60
CA ALA A 200 29.10 -3.13 -5.96
C ALA A 200 27.65 -2.87 -5.56
N PHE A 201 27.21 -3.53 -4.48
CA PHE A 201 26.12 -3.05 -3.64
C PHE A 201 26.75 -2.22 -2.52
N GLY A 202 26.31 -0.97 -2.35
CA GLY A 202 26.83 -0.08 -1.32
C GLY A 202 26.40 -0.49 0.10
N TRP A 203 26.11 0.49 0.95
CA TRP A 203 25.60 0.20 2.29
C TRP A 203 24.09 -0.06 2.29
N ASP A 204 23.63 -0.89 3.22
CA ASP A 204 22.23 -0.91 3.66
C ASP A 204 22.23 -1.00 5.17
N TRP A 205 21.77 0.05 5.83
CA TRP A 205 21.70 0.17 7.28
C TRP A 205 20.24 0.12 7.74
N PRO A 206 19.69 -1.07 8.05
CA PRO A 206 18.26 -1.23 8.37
C PRO A 206 17.81 -0.45 9.61
N TRP A 207 18.76 -0.07 10.47
CA TRP A 207 18.46 0.75 11.64
C TRP A 207 17.94 2.15 11.26
N LEU A 208 18.34 2.70 10.11
CA LEU A 208 17.84 4.00 9.63
C LEU A 208 16.32 3.97 9.40
N SER A 209 15.77 2.87 8.88
CA SER A 209 14.32 2.74 8.76
C SER A 209 13.62 2.54 10.11
N ARG A 210 14.26 1.89 11.08
CA ARG A 210 13.71 1.82 12.45
C ARG A 210 13.69 3.19 13.10
N ALA A 211 14.78 3.96 12.98
CA ALA A 211 14.85 5.33 13.46
C ALA A 211 13.78 6.20 12.78
N ALA A 212 13.62 6.10 11.45
CA ALA A 212 12.59 6.83 10.71
C ALA A 212 11.16 6.48 11.16
N ILE A 213 10.88 5.20 11.48
CA ILE A 213 9.58 4.80 12.04
C ILE A 213 9.38 5.45 13.42
N LEU A 214 10.39 5.43 14.29
CA LEU A 214 10.30 6.05 15.62
C LEU A 214 10.10 7.57 15.51
N THR A 215 10.76 8.24 14.58
CA THR A 215 10.57 9.68 14.35
C THR A 215 9.20 9.99 13.75
N VAL A 216 8.66 9.15 12.85
CA VAL A 216 7.28 9.28 12.35
C VAL A 216 6.26 9.10 13.46
N LEU A 217 6.46 8.12 14.35
CA LEU A 217 5.60 7.91 15.52
C LEU A 217 5.65 9.11 16.48
N GLY A 218 6.86 9.62 16.77
CA GLY A 218 7.04 10.82 17.58
C GLY A 218 6.41 12.05 16.95
N ALA A 219 6.55 12.24 15.64
CA ALA A 219 5.94 13.34 14.91
C ALA A 219 4.41 13.28 14.96
N ALA A 220 3.83 12.11 14.73
CA ALA A 220 2.40 11.86 14.84
C ALA A 220 1.87 12.20 16.25
N TYR A 221 2.54 11.72 17.29
CA TYR A 221 2.17 12.03 18.68
C TYR A 221 2.26 13.53 18.97
N LEU A 222 3.38 14.18 18.63
CA LEU A 222 3.58 15.60 18.90
C LEU A 222 2.64 16.51 18.10
N GLY A 223 2.27 16.11 16.88
CA GLY A 223 1.24 16.80 16.11
C GLY A 223 -0.12 16.76 16.80
N THR A 224 -0.44 15.65 17.47
CA THR A 224 -1.72 15.47 18.17
C THR A 224 -1.84 16.39 19.38
N VAL A 225 -0.71 16.69 20.03
CA VAL A 225 -0.62 17.64 21.15
C VAL A 225 -0.23 19.05 20.70
N ASN A 226 -0.47 19.40 19.42
CA ASN A 226 -0.28 20.72 18.82
C ASN A 226 1.16 21.27 18.84
N HIS A 227 2.18 20.40 18.89
CA HIS A 227 3.59 20.78 18.75
C HIS A 227 4.06 20.67 17.29
N ASN A 228 3.38 21.38 16.38
CA ASN A 228 3.52 21.24 14.92
C ASN A 228 4.95 21.49 14.42
N THR A 229 5.68 22.46 14.98
CA THR A 229 7.07 22.73 14.58
C THR A 229 8.00 21.55 14.87
N VAL A 230 7.85 20.92 16.04
CA VAL A 230 8.65 19.76 16.43
C VAL A 230 8.23 18.54 15.61
N ALA A 231 6.92 18.32 15.43
CA ALA A 231 6.39 17.27 14.56
C ALA A 231 6.93 17.41 13.12
N GLY A 232 6.90 18.62 12.58
CA GLY A 232 7.42 18.95 11.25
C GLY A 232 8.91 18.61 11.12
N SER A 233 9.71 19.01 12.10
CA SER A 233 11.13 18.69 12.16
C SER A 233 11.40 17.19 12.21
N LEU A 234 10.63 16.43 13.00
CA LEU A 234 10.75 14.96 13.07
C LEU A 234 10.38 14.28 11.75
N PHE A 235 9.40 14.80 11.01
CA PHE A 235 9.09 14.30 9.66
C PHE A 235 10.22 14.58 8.66
N VAL A 236 10.84 15.76 8.72
CA VAL A 236 12.03 16.08 7.91
C VAL A 236 13.19 15.13 8.25
N VAL A 237 13.46 14.90 9.55
CA VAL A 237 14.47 13.93 9.99
C VAL A 237 14.16 12.53 9.46
N ALA A 238 12.91 12.08 9.51
CA ALA A 238 12.50 10.79 8.95
C ALA A 238 12.82 10.70 7.45
N ALA A 239 12.52 11.75 6.68
CA ALA A 239 12.83 11.82 5.26
C ALA A 239 14.33 11.72 4.98
N LEU A 240 15.16 12.44 5.76
CA LEU A 240 16.62 12.40 5.65
C LEU A 240 17.18 11.01 5.98
N LEU A 241 16.71 10.37 7.05
CA LEU A 241 17.12 9.01 7.43
C LEU A 241 16.82 7.98 6.34
N LEU A 242 15.62 8.04 5.75
CA LEU A 242 15.24 7.15 4.65
C LEU A 242 16.07 7.42 3.39
N SER A 243 16.32 8.70 3.08
CA SER A 243 17.14 9.09 1.91
C SER A 243 18.59 8.62 2.06
N ALA A 244 19.18 8.78 3.24
CA ALA A 244 20.53 8.31 3.56
C ALA A 244 20.64 6.78 3.45
N ARG A 245 19.59 6.04 3.84
CA ARG A 245 19.55 4.59 3.68
C ARG A 245 19.53 4.20 2.21
N THR A 246 18.71 4.88 1.41
CA THR A 246 18.50 4.56 -0.02
C THR A 246 19.69 4.90 -0.91
N ALA A 247 20.48 5.91 -0.54
CA ALA A 247 21.70 6.26 -1.28
C ALA A 247 22.66 5.07 -1.46
N GLY A 248 22.73 4.16 -0.49
CA GLY A 248 23.59 2.98 -0.56
C GLY A 248 23.05 1.82 -1.41
N TRP A 249 21.79 1.86 -1.86
CA TRP A 249 21.17 0.76 -2.60
C TRP A 249 21.56 0.70 -4.08
N CYS A 250 22.28 1.69 -4.60
CA CYS A 250 22.66 1.78 -6.02
C CYS A 250 21.44 1.69 -6.97
N GLY A 251 20.34 2.38 -6.64
CA GLY A 251 19.06 2.28 -7.36
C GLY A 251 19.14 2.56 -8.87
N TYR A 252 20.12 3.34 -9.33
CA TYR A 252 20.39 3.56 -10.75
C TYR A 252 20.68 2.26 -11.53
N LYS A 253 21.20 1.21 -10.87
CA LYS A 253 21.42 -0.09 -11.53
C LYS A 253 20.11 -0.79 -11.91
N ALA A 254 18.97 -0.33 -11.41
CA ALA A 254 17.65 -0.84 -11.75
C ALA A 254 17.12 -0.37 -13.12
N PHE A 255 17.76 0.60 -13.81
CA PHE A 255 17.27 1.11 -15.10
C PHE A 255 17.12 0.02 -16.17
N ARG A 256 17.96 -1.03 -16.14
CA ARG A 256 17.87 -2.19 -17.05
C ARG A 256 16.83 -3.24 -16.63
N TYR A 257 16.12 -3.01 -15.52
CA TYR A 257 15.07 -3.87 -15.01
C TYR A 257 13.83 -3.04 -14.62
N PRO A 258 12.95 -2.70 -15.57
CA PRO A 258 11.84 -1.77 -15.35
C PRO A 258 10.91 -2.11 -14.17
N ALA A 259 10.62 -3.39 -13.94
CA ALA A 259 9.81 -3.82 -12.80
C ALA A 259 10.49 -3.59 -11.42
N LEU A 260 11.82 -3.49 -11.39
CA LEU A 260 12.58 -3.08 -10.21
C LEU A 260 12.68 -1.56 -10.13
N LEU A 261 12.88 -0.87 -11.24
CA LEU A 261 12.90 0.60 -11.28
C LEU A 261 11.59 1.18 -10.73
N MET A 262 10.45 0.60 -11.11
CA MET A 262 9.12 0.95 -10.59
C MET A 262 9.06 0.91 -9.05
N LEU A 263 9.66 -0.11 -8.42
CA LEU A 263 9.74 -0.21 -6.96
C LEU A 263 10.62 0.86 -6.32
N HIS A 264 11.73 1.25 -6.97
CA HIS A 264 12.56 2.36 -6.49
C HIS A 264 11.81 3.68 -6.55
N ILE A 265 11.11 3.95 -7.66
CA ILE A 265 10.28 5.15 -7.80
C ILE A 265 9.20 5.17 -6.71
N ALA A 266 8.50 4.05 -6.51
CA ALA A 266 7.48 3.93 -5.46
C ALA A 266 8.06 4.14 -4.05
N TRP A 267 9.26 3.62 -3.78
CA TRP A 267 9.93 3.86 -2.51
C TRP A 267 10.28 5.33 -2.30
N MET A 268 10.80 6.02 -3.33
CA MET A 268 11.25 7.41 -3.23
C MET A 268 10.11 8.40 -2.93
N TRP A 269 8.87 8.06 -3.26
CA TRP A 269 7.72 8.83 -2.79
C TRP A 269 7.62 8.89 -1.26
N THR A 270 8.12 7.89 -0.53
CA THR A 270 8.04 7.84 0.94
C THR A 270 8.86 8.95 1.61
N PRO A 271 10.19 9.08 1.40
CA PRO A 271 10.94 10.21 1.94
C PRO A 271 10.44 11.56 1.42
N VAL A 272 10.03 11.65 0.14
CA VAL A 272 9.45 12.88 -0.42
C VAL A 272 8.18 13.29 0.31
N ALA A 273 7.27 12.35 0.58
CA ALA A 273 6.02 12.61 1.28
C ALA A 273 6.22 13.07 2.72
N LEU A 274 7.18 12.45 3.43
CA LEU A 274 7.54 12.86 4.79
C LEU A 274 8.20 14.26 4.79
N LEU A 275 9.04 14.56 3.79
CA LEU A 275 9.64 15.89 3.64
C LEU A 275 8.58 16.96 3.36
N LEU A 276 7.63 16.70 2.47
CA LEU A 276 6.53 17.62 2.16
C LEU A 276 5.62 17.84 3.38
N THR A 277 5.30 16.77 4.12
CA THR A 277 4.52 16.85 5.37
C THR A 277 5.27 17.68 6.41
N GLY A 278 6.56 17.41 6.61
CA GLY A 278 7.37 18.13 7.58
C GLY A 278 7.52 19.61 7.23
N SER A 279 7.76 19.91 5.95
CA SER A 279 7.87 21.29 5.45
C SER A 279 6.57 22.06 5.61
N SER A 280 5.43 21.41 5.36
CA SER A 280 4.10 22.00 5.56
C SER A 280 3.84 22.36 7.03
N LEU A 281 4.20 21.49 7.97
CA LEU A 281 4.03 21.75 9.41
C LEU A 281 5.02 22.80 9.96
N LEU A 282 6.20 22.93 9.34
CA LEU A 282 7.17 23.97 9.70
C LEU A 282 6.74 25.34 9.17
N ASN A 283 6.18 25.38 7.96
CA ASN A 283 5.67 26.60 7.37
C ASN A 283 4.48 26.30 6.44
N PRO A 284 3.24 26.49 6.92
CA PRO A 284 2.03 26.25 6.13
C PRO A 284 1.93 27.12 4.88
N HIS A 285 2.61 28.28 4.84
CA HIS A 285 2.62 29.17 3.67
C HIS A 285 3.41 28.62 2.49
N TRP A 286 4.36 27.71 2.73
CA TRP A 286 5.10 27.07 1.64
C TRP A 286 4.27 26.02 0.92
N PHE A 287 3.48 25.27 1.69
CA PHE A 287 2.78 24.11 1.17
C PHE A 287 1.62 23.68 2.08
N PRO A 288 0.37 23.55 1.59
CA PRO A 288 -0.76 23.13 2.40
C PRO A 288 -0.65 21.67 2.87
N LEU A 289 -0.98 21.40 4.14
CA LEU A 289 -0.89 20.06 4.73
C LEU A 289 -1.82 19.06 4.01
N LYS A 290 -3.00 19.53 3.62
CA LYS A 290 -3.96 18.74 2.83
C LYS A 290 -3.36 18.19 1.54
N ASP A 291 -2.45 18.92 0.90
CA ASP A 291 -1.80 18.48 -0.34
C ASP A 291 -0.61 17.56 -0.02
N ALA A 292 0.10 17.82 1.09
CA ALA A 292 1.22 16.98 1.55
C ALA A 292 0.80 15.56 1.90
N VAL A 293 -0.38 15.40 2.51
CA VAL A 293 -0.91 14.08 2.82
C VAL A 293 -1.20 13.27 1.55
N HIS A 294 -1.50 13.90 0.41
CA HIS A 294 -1.65 13.18 -0.86
C HIS A 294 -0.31 12.64 -1.38
N ALA A 295 0.83 13.22 -1.01
CA ALA A 295 2.13 12.59 -1.25
C ALA A 295 2.27 11.28 -0.46
N VAL A 296 1.73 11.20 0.77
CA VAL A 296 1.72 9.97 1.57
C VAL A 296 0.74 8.94 1.01
N THR A 297 -0.49 9.36 0.69
CA THR A 297 -1.57 8.43 0.31
C THR A 297 -1.56 8.06 -1.17
N MET A 298 -1.37 9.01 -2.09
CA MET A 298 -1.35 8.72 -3.52
C MET A 298 0.06 8.38 -3.99
N GLY A 299 1.03 9.21 -3.61
CA GLY A 299 2.44 9.04 -3.96
C GLY A 299 3.00 7.76 -3.36
N ALA A 300 3.25 7.73 -2.05
CA ALA A 300 3.92 6.61 -1.40
C ALA A 300 3.03 5.35 -1.35
N MET A 301 1.83 5.47 -0.79
CA MET A 301 0.93 4.32 -0.61
C MET A 301 0.39 3.79 -1.93
N GLY A 302 -0.19 4.64 -2.79
CA GLY A 302 -0.73 4.22 -4.09
C GLY A 302 0.31 3.54 -4.99
N THR A 303 1.47 4.17 -5.20
CA THR A 303 2.50 3.61 -6.08
C THR A 303 3.16 2.36 -5.51
N MET A 304 3.37 2.27 -4.19
CA MET A 304 3.94 1.06 -3.56
C MET A 304 2.97 -0.11 -3.63
N ILE A 305 1.68 0.13 -3.32
CA ILE A 305 0.64 -0.88 -3.44
C ILE A 305 0.57 -1.41 -4.87
N MET A 306 0.48 -0.53 -5.86
CA MET A 306 0.43 -0.92 -7.27
C MET A 306 1.68 -1.71 -7.68
N SER A 307 2.86 -1.27 -7.27
CA SER A 307 4.13 -1.93 -7.60
C SER A 307 4.23 -3.35 -7.04
N ILE A 308 3.78 -3.57 -5.81
CA ILE A 308 3.78 -4.88 -5.17
C ILE A 308 2.70 -5.77 -5.77
N MET A 309 1.50 -5.24 -6.00
CA MET A 309 0.38 -6.01 -6.55
C MET A 309 0.65 -6.44 -8.00
N MET A 310 1.21 -5.58 -8.84
CA MET A 310 1.50 -5.93 -10.24
C MET A 310 2.49 -7.09 -10.37
N ARG A 311 3.42 -7.25 -9.43
CA ARG A 311 4.40 -8.36 -9.47
C ARG A 311 3.76 -9.74 -9.50
N THR A 312 2.56 -9.89 -8.93
CA THR A 312 1.85 -11.17 -8.94
C THR A 312 1.16 -11.44 -10.28
N ALA A 313 0.95 -10.41 -11.09
CA ALA A 313 0.40 -10.50 -12.45
C ALA A 313 1.49 -10.52 -13.54
N MET A 314 2.71 -10.07 -13.25
CA MET A 314 3.81 -10.05 -14.22
C MET A 314 4.22 -11.45 -14.67
N VAL A 315 4.48 -11.58 -15.97
CA VAL A 315 5.09 -12.79 -16.53
C VAL A 315 6.59 -12.77 -16.24
N ARG A 316 7.16 -13.94 -15.97
CA ARG A 316 8.60 -14.08 -15.78
C ARG A 316 9.27 -14.50 -17.10
N LYS A 317 10.29 -13.76 -17.53
CA LYS A 317 11.16 -14.13 -18.66
C LYS A 317 12.57 -14.37 -18.10
N GLY A 318 12.94 -15.66 -18.01
CA GLY A 318 14.14 -16.07 -17.29
C GLY A 318 14.09 -15.63 -15.83
N ARG A 319 14.98 -14.72 -15.43
CA ARG A 319 15.08 -14.23 -14.05
C ARG A 319 14.33 -12.92 -13.79
N GLN A 320 13.87 -12.23 -14.84
CA GLN A 320 13.20 -10.93 -14.75
C GLN A 320 11.68 -11.05 -14.81
N LEU A 321 10.99 -10.18 -14.06
CA LEU A 321 9.58 -9.89 -14.25
C LEU A 321 9.40 -8.87 -15.37
N VAL A 322 8.52 -9.18 -16.31
CA VAL A 322 8.25 -8.32 -17.47
C VAL A 322 7.17 -7.31 -17.12
N LEU A 323 7.54 -6.03 -17.12
CA LEU A 323 6.60 -4.90 -17.05
C LEU A 323 6.05 -4.65 -18.45
N SER A 324 4.76 -4.89 -18.66
CA SER A 324 4.10 -4.59 -19.95
C SER A 324 3.91 -3.08 -20.14
N PRO A 325 3.71 -2.60 -21.38
CA PRO A 325 3.38 -1.19 -21.62
C PRO A 325 2.12 -0.72 -20.87
N VAL A 326 1.11 -1.59 -20.74
CA VAL A 326 -0.13 -1.29 -20.00
C VAL A 326 0.14 -1.11 -18.51
N MET A 327 0.96 -1.99 -17.91
CA MET A 327 1.37 -1.86 -16.51
C MET A 327 2.23 -0.61 -16.27
N ALA A 328 3.13 -0.29 -17.20
CA ALA A 328 3.93 0.93 -17.14
C ALA A 328 3.04 2.18 -17.22
N ALA A 329 2.09 2.21 -18.15
CA ALA A 329 1.12 3.31 -18.28
C ALA A 329 0.27 3.47 -17.01
N ALA A 330 -0.22 2.36 -16.44
CA ALA A 330 -0.95 2.37 -15.18
C ALA A 330 -0.14 3.02 -14.05
N PHE A 331 1.10 2.59 -13.85
CA PHE A 331 1.98 3.15 -12.82
C PHE A 331 2.31 4.63 -13.05
N SER A 332 2.60 5.01 -14.30
CA SER A 332 2.88 6.40 -14.68
C SER A 332 1.68 7.30 -14.42
N LEU A 333 0.45 6.84 -14.68
CA LEU A 333 -0.77 7.58 -14.39
C LEU A 333 -0.98 7.82 -12.90
N ILE A 334 -0.62 6.87 -12.02
CA ILE A 334 -0.68 7.09 -10.57
C ILE A 334 0.37 8.12 -10.11
N CYS A 335 1.58 8.08 -10.67
CA CYS A 335 2.60 9.08 -10.40
C CYS A 335 2.14 10.48 -10.87
N LEU A 336 1.62 10.58 -12.09
CA LEU A 336 1.09 11.83 -12.65
C LEU A 336 -0.09 12.35 -11.81
N SER A 337 -1.03 11.50 -11.45
CA SER A 337 -2.17 11.83 -10.59
C SER A 337 -1.70 12.42 -9.26
N SER A 338 -0.69 11.81 -8.62
CA SER A 338 -0.09 12.32 -7.39
C SER A 338 0.51 13.71 -7.59
N LEU A 339 1.30 13.90 -8.66
CA LEU A 339 1.89 15.21 -8.98
C LEU A 339 0.84 16.29 -9.24
N LEU A 340 -0.20 15.97 -10.01
CA LEU A 340 -1.33 16.89 -10.26
C LEU A 340 -2.05 17.25 -8.97
N ARG A 341 -2.24 16.29 -8.06
CA ARG A 341 -2.90 16.55 -6.78
C ARG A 341 -2.09 17.46 -5.86
N ILE A 342 -0.77 17.29 -5.86
CA ILE A 342 0.16 17.98 -4.96
C ILE A 342 0.50 19.38 -5.49
N PHE A 343 0.73 19.51 -6.81
CA PHE A 343 1.27 20.73 -7.41
C PHE A 343 0.32 21.41 -8.41
N GLY A 344 -0.79 20.79 -8.77
CA GLY A 344 -1.65 21.28 -9.85
C GLY A 344 -2.27 22.65 -9.58
N ALA A 345 -2.64 22.95 -8.33
CA ALA A 345 -3.16 24.27 -7.95
C ALA A 345 -2.14 25.40 -8.18
N SER A 346 -0.85 25.13 -7.95
CA SER A 346 0.23 26.10 -8.11
C SER A 346 0.70 26.24 -9.57
N LEU A 347 0.50 25.21 -10.40
CA LEU A 347 1.02 25.16 -11.78
C LEU A 347 -0.01 25.56 -12.84
N ALA A 348 -1.29 25.28 -12.61
CA ALA A 348 -2.29 25.37 -13.67
C ALA A 348 -3.04 26.70 -13.74
N HIS A 349 -2.87 27.62 -12.76
CA HIS A 349 -3.54 28.94 -12.69
C HIS A 349 -5.02 28.95 -13.15
N GLY A 350 -5.78 27.88 -12.90
CA GLY A 350 -7.19 27.75 -13.29
C GLY A 350 -7.48 27.17 -14.69
N ILE A 351 -6.48 26.79 -15.48
CA ILE A 351 -6.67 26.18 -16.82
C ILE A 351 -7.27 24.77 -16.72
N VAL A 352 -6.93 24.03 -15.67
CA VAL A 352 -7.38 22.65 -15.44
C VAL A 352 -7.72 22.48 -13.96
N ASP A 353 -8.86 21.87 -13.65
CA ASP A 353 -9.19 21.48 -12.27
C ASP A 353 -8.24 20.35 -11.83
N PRO A 354 -7.34 20.61 -10.84
CA PRO A 354 -6.36 19.63 -10.40
C PRO A 354 -6.99 18.44 -9.68
N ILE A 355 -8.16 18.60 -9.06
CA ILE A 355 -8.89 17.52 -8.39
C ILE A 355 -9.47 16.57 -9.43
N ILE A 356 -10.22 17.09 -10.40
CA ILE A 356 -10.86 16.28 -11.44
C ILE A 356 -9.79 15.56 -12.28
N SER A 357 -8.74 16.28 -12.67
CA SER A 357 -7.67 15.70 -13.51
C SER A 357 -6.84 14.67 -12.76
N SER A 358 -6.56 14.90 -11.47
CA SER A 358 -5.94 13.91 -10.60
C SER A 358 -6.81 12.67 -10.47
N ALA A 359 -8.11 12.82 -10.19
CA ALA A 359 -9.05 11.71 -10.06
C ALA A 359 -9.16 10.91 -11.37
N GLY A 360 -9.25 11.58 -12.52
CA GLY A 360 -9.26 10.94 -13.83
C GLY A 360 -8.01 10.11 -14.10
N CYS A 361 -6.82 10.67 -13.84
CA CYS A 361 -5.55 9.94 -13.98
C CYS A 361 -5.47 8.73 -13.04
N TRP A 362 -5.89 8.91 -11.77
CA TRP A 362 -5.91 7.84 -10.78
C TRP A 362 -6.81 6.69 -11.23
N MET A 363 -8.06 7.00 -11.58
CA MET A 363 -9.06 6.02 -12.01
C MET A 363 -8.59 5.30 -13.27
N ALA A 364 -8.08 6.02 -14.28
CA ALA A 364 -7.52 5.41 -15.48
C ALA A 364 -6.34 4.46 -15.15
N GLY A 365 -5.43 4.87 -14.26
CA GLY A 365 -4.32 4.02 -13.81
C GLY A 365 -4.78 2.72 -13.14
N TRP A 366 -5.76 2.80 -12.25
CA TRP A 366 -6.32 1.62 -11.59
C TRP A 366 -7.17 0.75 -12.52
N ALA A 367 -7.86 1.33 -13.51
CA ALA A 367 -8.55 0.57 -14.55
C ALA A 367 -7.55 -0.25 -15.41
N LEU A 368 -6.43 0.35 -15.81
CA LEU A 368 -5.37 -0.36 -16.53
C LEU A 368 -4.68 -1.44 -15.68
N PHE A 369 -4.54 -1.19 -14.37
CA PHE A 369 -4.09 -2.22 -13.42
C PHE A 369 -5.07 -3.40 -13.39
N LEU A 370 -6.37 -3.14 -13.22
CA LEU A 370 -7.40 -4.19 -13.18
C LEU A 370 -7.38 -5.03 -14.45
N TRP A 371 -7.34 -4.38 -15.61
CA TRP A 371 -7.21 -5.05 -16.91
C TRP A 371 -5.98 -5.97 -16.97
N SER A 372 -4.82 -5.45 -16.53
CA SER A 372 -3.56 -6.20 -16.49
C SER A 372 -3.56 -7.32 -15.45
N TYR A 373 -4.41 -7.22 -14.42
CA TYR A 373 -4.49 -8.17 -13.31
C TYR A 373 -5.46 -9.32 -13.57
N LEU A 374 -6.44 -9.17 -14.49
CA LEU A 374 -7.42 -10.21 -14.83
C LEU A 374 -6.80 -11.61 -15.05
N PRO A 375 -5.68 -11.76 -15.79
CA PRO A 375 -5.06 -13.08 -15.99
C PRO A 375 -4.58 -13.74 -14.69
N ALA A 376 -4.21 -12.96 -13.67
CA ALA A 376 -3.72 -13.46 -12.39
C ALA A 376 -4.83 -14.11 -11.53
N LEU A 377 -6.10 -13.81 -11.81
CA LEU A 377 -7.26 -14.36 -11.09
C LEU A 377 -7.48 -15.86 -11.36
N THR A 378 -6.99 -16.37 -12.49
CA THR A 378 -7.28 -17.74 -12.93
C THR A 378 -6.01 -18.56 -13.17
N GLY A 379 -6.18 -19.88 -13.21
CA GLY A 379 -5.10 -20.82 -13.54
C GLY A 379 -4.16 -21.12 -12.36
N PRO A 380 -3.01 -21.77 -12.62
CA PRO A 380 -2.08 -22.16 -11.57
C PRO A 380 -1.39 -20.93 -10.94
N VAL A 381 -1.26 -20.93 -9.61
CA VAL A 381 -0.55 -19.88 -8.87
C VAL A 381 0.94 -20.00 -9.16
N ARG A 382 1.51 -19.00 -9.84
CA ARG A 382 2.94 -18.96 -10.18
C ARG A 382 3.76 -18.66 -8.93
N ARG A 383 4.67 -19.55 -8.56
CA ARG A 383 5.57 -19.39 -7.42
C ARG A 383 7.02 -19.22 -7.86
N PRO A 384 7.83 -18.44 -7.13
CA PRO A 384 7.43 -17.63 -5.98
C PRO A 384 6.72 -16.33 -6.39
N VAL A 385 5.74 -15.92 -5.58
CA VAL A 385 4.86 -14.77 -5.87
C VAL A 385 5.53 -13.43 -5.51
N LEU A 386 6.11 -13.32 -4.31
CA LEU A 386 6.68 -12.08 -3.77
C LEU A 386 8.16 -12.18 -3.37
N SER A 387 8.88 -13.24 -3.76
CA SER A 387 10.32 -13.39 -3.47
C SER A 387 11.21 -13.21 -4.69
N SER A 388 12.46 -12.82 -4.44
CA SER A 388 13.49 -12.61 -5.46
C SER A 388 14.07 -13.93 -5.97
N GLY A 389 14.34 -14.88 -5.07
CA GLY A 389 14.96 -16.16 -5.40
C GLY A 389 14.01 -17.06 -6.17
N LEU A 390 14.46 -17.57 -7.31
CA LEU A 390 13.90 -18.77 -7.92
C LEU A 390 14.44 -19.96 -7.11
N ARG A 391 13.58 -20.92 -6.73
CA ARG A 391 14.11 -22.23 -6.35
C ARG A 391 14.91 -22.73 -7.55
N SER A 392 16.14 -23.18 -7.32
CA SER A 392 16.88 -23.92 -8.34
C SER A 392 16.07 -25.16 -8.71
N ASP A 393 16.10 -25.55 -9.98
CA ASP A 393 15.45 -26.80 -10.45
C ASP A 393 16.03 -28.06 -9.78
N THR A 394 17.04 -27.93 -8.92
CA THR A 394 17.61 -28.99 -8.08
C THR A 394 16.72 -29.38 -6.89
N ASP A 395 15.66 -28.63 -6.59
CA ASP A 395 14.71 -28.95 -5.50
C ASP A 395 13.46 -29.72 -6.01
N ARG A 396 13.54 -30.29 -7.22
CA ARG A 396 12.48 -31.10 -7.85
C ARG A 396 12.94 -32.53 -8.14
N GLU A 397 13.80 -33.08 -7.31
CA GLU A 397 14.04 -34.53 -7.23
C GLU A 397 13.34 -35.13 -6.01
#